data_AF-A0A9R1D4E4-F1
#
_entry.id   AF-A0A9R1D4E4-F1
#
_cell.length_a   1.000
_cell.length_b   1.000
_cell.length_c   1.000
_cell.angle_alpha   90.00
_cell.angle_beta   90.00
_cell.angle_gamma   90.00
#
_symmetry.space_group_name_H-M   'P 1'
#
loop_
_entity.id
_entity.type
_entity.pdbx_description
1 polymer ?
#
loop_
_entity_poly.entity_id
_entity_poly.type
_entity_poly.pdbx_seq_one_letter_code
_entity_poly.pdbx_strand_id
1 'polypeptide(L)'
;MSDPTLEQPYPLKGPYSQQAVTESIQREQVGLGPYSSRPQGGHVTVEGEEVDPHKNFHLMSLVGLAYAILNSWTAMATSLSVALPSGGPTAVIWGIVPSFIGNLAMAASMAEICHVYPTAGGQYHWSAILSPAKMAPAISWICGWFAASGWVALAATAGSLAGQLITGVIGLMHPNYNPERWHIFLIYTAYTIGACLLNIFGLRLLPMINQTAIFWSLTGAVVIIIVCLSCASPNFQDGDFVFREFINTTGWPDGVAWLLGLLQSSFGLTGYDAVSHMVEEMPLPHINAPKTMILAVCIGASSSFVFLICLLFSISDVDAVNSSPAGALLESMYQATKSRAGAVCLQIFPIIAMVFTAQGLMTASSRMVYAFARDGGLPFSRVFAIMNKNGVPIPAVLFTTVLVIIFGCIYLGSSAALNAILSSSVVFLNISYSIPIFLVLIRGRSILRPPSLPEPTFTLGPILGPICNVVGLCFTALTTVFFLFPPELPVTGTNMNYAVVVLGIIFIVSVITWIVDGRKNFIGPRDLGALLELARSEVDATKVNAHHHGTSHPNEHELSVQEKGSVAEDIDSM
;
A
#
# COMPACT_ATOMS: atom_id res chain seq x y z
N MET A 1 5.40 45.28 37.04
CA MET A 1 4.18 45.18 36.23
C MET A 1 4.51 44.26 35.07
N SER A 2 4.20 42.98 35.21
CA SER A 2 4.48 41.94 34.24
C SER A 2 3.41 41.94 33.15
N ASP A 3 3.85 41.94 31.90
CA ASP A 3 3.05 41.94 30.67
C ASP A 3 2.08 40.73 30.61
N PRO A 4 0.75 40.92 30.43
CA PRO A 4 -0.24 39.85 30.51
C PRO A 4 -0.53 39.17 29.16
N THR A 5 0.46 39.03 28.28
CA THR A 5 0.29 38.43 26.93
C THR A 5 0.97 37.05 26.78
N LEU A 6 1.05 36.28 27.87
CA LEU A 6 1.32 34.84 27.78
C LEU A 6 0.06 34.13 27.27
N GLU A 7 0.14 33.68 26.01
CA GLU A 7 -0.80 32.81 25.30
C GLU A 7 -1.45 31.78 26.26
N GLN A 8 -2.76 31.90 26.49
CA GLN A 8 -3.51 30.80 27.08
C GLN A 8 -3.61 29.68 26.03
N PRO A 9 -3.06 28.47 26.29
CA PRO A 9 -3.23 27.36 25.37
C PRO A 9 -4.72 27.01 25.28
N TYR A 10 -5.22 26.89 24.04
CA TYR A 10 -6.60 26.50 23.78
C TYR A 10 -6.92 25.16 24.46
N PRO A 11 -8.09 24.99 25.09
CA PRO A 11 -8.46 23.73 25.71
C PRO A 11 -8.58 22.64 24.63
N LEU A 12 -7.79 21.57 24.77
CA LEU A 12 -7.97 20.31 24.03
C LEU A 12 -9.44 19.88 24.16
N LYS A 13 -10.12 19.68 23.03
CA LYS A 13 -11.52 19.25 23.01
C LYS A 13 -11.59 17.73 22.93
N GLY A 14 -11.40 17.08 24.07
CA GLY A 14 -11.50 15.62 24.23
C GLY A 14 -11.06 15.15 25.61
N PRO A 15 -11.05 13.84 25.88
CA PRO A 15 -10.75 13.28 27.20
C PRO A 15 -9.24 13.23 27.54
N TYR A 16 -8.36 13.86 26.76
CA TYR A 16 -6.90 13.66 26.83
C TYR A 16 -6.13 14.92 27.24
N SER A 17 -5.06 14.77 28.03
CA SER A 17 -4.14 15.85 28.44
C SER A 17 -2.95 15.99 27.47
N GLN A 18 -2.36 17.19 27.34
CA GLN A 18 -1.18 17.43 26.48
C GLN A 18 -0.02 16.45 26.78
N GLN A 19 0.18 16.12 28.05
CA GLN A 19 1.23 15.21 28.49
C GLN A 19 1.01 13.77 27.99
N ALA A 20 -0.23 13.29 27.97
CA ALA A 20 -0.57 11.97 27.43
C ALA A 20 -0.30 11.88 25.93
N VAL A 21 -0.42 13.00 25.21
CA VAL A 21 -0.18 13.09 23.77
C VAL A 21 1.32 12.99 23.47
N THR A 22 2.14 13.80 24.14
CA THR A 22 3.59 13.80 23.94
C THR A 22 4.21 12.44 24.29
N GLU A 23 3.69 11.77 25.32
CA GLU A 23 4.11 10.41 25.66
C GLU A 23 3.72 9.38 24.59
N SER A 24 2.52 9.48 23.99
CA SER A 24 2.11 8.57 22.91
C SER A 24 3.00 8.71 21.66
N ILE A 25 3.38 9.93 21.32
CA ILE A 25 4.31 10.26 20.23
C ILE A 25 5.66 9.60 20.45
N GLN A 26 6.25 9.79 21.62
CA GLN A 26 7.56 9.23 21.93
C GLN A 26 7.52 7.69 21.91
N ARG A 27 6.42 7.07 22.33
CA ARG A 27 6.26 5.61 22.28
C ARG A 27 6.20 5.09 20.85
N GLU A 28 5.36 5.67 19.99
CA GLU A 28 5.23 5.24 18.60
C GLU A 28 6.52 5.48 17.79
N GLN A 29 7.21 6.60 18.02
CA GLN A 29 8.48 6.89 17.34
C GLN A 29 9.61 5.92 17.70
N VAL A 30 9.58 5.36 18.90
CA VAL A 30 10.55 4.37 19.40
C VAL A 30 10.11 2.93 19.05
N GLY A 31 8.91 2.74 18.48
CA GLY A 31 8.38 1.41 18.13
C GLY A 31 7.76 0.66 19.32
N LEU A 32 7.52 1.35 20.43
CA LEU A 32 6.85 0.79 21.58
C LEU A 32 5.33 0.78 21.32
N GLY A 33 4.81 -0.37 20.91
CA GLY A 33 3.37 -0.58 20.75
C GLY A 33 2.57 -0.29 22.05
N PRO A 34 1.24 -0.15 21.96
CA PRO A 34 0.37 0.37 23.04
C PRO A 34 0.38 -0.46 24.35
N TYR A 35 1.04 -1.62 24.38
CA TYR A 35 1.12 -2.53 25.53
C TYR A 35 2.52 -2.73 26.11
N SER A 36 3.54 -1.98 25.66
CA SER A 36 4.80 -1.99 26.40
C SER A 36 4.56 -1.32 27.76
N SER A 37 4.79 -2.09 28.82
CA SER A 37 4.69 -1.60 30.20
C SER A 37 5.53 -0.34 30.34
N ARG A 38 4.93 0.71 30.94
CA ARG A 38 5.58 1.96 31.33
C ARG A 38 7.05 1.70 31.69
N PRO A 39 8.03 2.46 31.18
CA PRO A 39 9.27 2.62 31.92
C PRO A 39 8.91 3.48 33.14
N GLN A 40 8.33 2.84 34.17
CA GLN A 40 8.40 3.42 35.49
C GLN A 40 9.89 3.44 35.82
N GLY A 41 10.43 4.64 36.04
CA GLY A 41 11.79 4.79 36.53
C GLY A 41 11.99 3.84 37.71
N GLY A 42 12.89 2.87 37.53
CA GLY A 42 13.05 1.75 38.43
C GLY A 42 13.18 0.45 37.65
N HIS A 43 14.42 0.02 37.46
CA HIS A 43 14.75 -1.33 37.01
C HIS A 43 13.92 -2.35 37.81
N VAL A 44 13.06 -3.10 37.12
CA VAL A 44 12.42 -4.29 37.67
C VAL A 44 13.05 -5.49 37.00
N THR A 45 14.08 -6.02 37.65
CA THR A 45 14.60 -7.36 37.43
C THR A 45 13.60 -8.36 38.00
N VAL A 46 12.95 -9.14 37.13
CA VAL A 46 12.32 -10.41 37.52
C VAL A 46 12.99 -11.49 36.70
N GLU A 47 13.80 -12.30 37.38
CA GLU A 47 14.29 -13.63 37.00
C GLU A 47 14.35 -13.96 35.50
N GLY A 48 15.48 -13.62 34.87
CA GLY A 48 16.14 -14.51 33.91
C GLY A 48 15.47 -14.75 32.56
N GLU A 49 15.07 -13.69 31.84
CA GLU A 49 15.35 -13.47 30.41
C GLU A 49 14.55 -12.24 29.96
N GLU A 50 15.24 -11.15 29.61
CA GLU A 50 14.65 -10.04 28.87
C GLU A 50 14.22 -10.54 27.49
N VAL A 51 12.95 -10.92 27.34
CA VAL A 51 12.35 -11.04 26.01
C VAL A 51 12.05 -9.62 25.53
N ASP A 52 13.09 -8.96 25.04
CA ASP A 52 12.98 -7.76 24.24
C ASP A 52 12.40 -8.16 22.87
N PRO A 53 11.14 -7.83 22.54
CA PRO A 53 10.55 -8.21 21.26
C PRO A 53 11.27 -7.53 20.07
N HIS A 54 12.15 -6.56 20.33
CA HIS A 54 12.85 -5.76 19.33
C HIS A 54 14.18 -6.34 18.83
N LYS A 55 14.66 -7.48 19.33
CA LYS A 55 16.02 -7.96 19.02
C LYS A 55 16.24 -8.60 17.63
N ASN A 56 15.21 -8.80 16.80
CA ASN A 56 15.35 -9.63 15.59
C ASN A 56 15.18 -8.94 14.22
N PHE A 57 14.93 -7.63 14.13
CA PHE A 57 14.69 -6.96 12.84
C PHE A 57 15.76 -5.92 12.48
N HIS A 58 16.89 -6.36 11.94
CA HIS A 58 17.80 -5.44 11.23
C HIS A 58 17.14 -4.89 9.95
N LEU A 59 17.55 -3.68 9.49
CA LEU A 59 17.03 -3.02 8.28
C LEU A 59 16.99 -3.98 7.06
N MET A 60 18.01 -4.81 6.87
CA MET A 60 18.05 -5.80 5.79
C MET A 60 16.94 -6.86 5.90
N SER A 61 16.54 -7.24 7.11
CA SER A 61 15.41 -8.16 7.34
C SER A 61 14.07 -7.50 6.99
N LEU A 62 13.95 -6.18 7.19
CA LEU A 62 12.73 -5.42 6.87
C LEU A 62 12.60 -5.14 5.38
N VAL A 63 13.71 -4.79 4.73
CA VAL A 63 13.81 -4.68 3.27
C VAL A 63 13.53 -6.02 2.61
N GLY A 64 14.10 -7.08 3.19
CA GLY A 64 13.81 -8.46 2.79
C GLY A 64 12.34 -8.82 2.94
N LEU A 65 11.71 -8.45 4.06
CA LEU A 65 10.27 -8.66 4.27
C LEU A 65 9.43 -7.93 3.22
N ALA A 66 9.73 -6.66 2.93
CA ALA A 66 9.03 -5.91 1.90
C ALA A 66 9.25 -6.50 0.49
N TYR A 67 10.48 -6.94 0.19
CA TYR A 67 10.79 -7.64 -1.06
C TYR A 67 10.02 -8.97 -1.16
N ALA A 68 9.91 -9.74 -0.08
CA ALA A 68 9.17 -11.01 -0.07
C ALA A 68 7.66 -10.81 -0.23
N ILE A 69 7.11 -9.74 0.36
CA ILE A 69 5.69 -9.40 0.23
C ILE A 69 5.36 -8.98 -1.20
N LEU A 70 6.17 -8.10 -1.80
CA LEU A 70 5.92 -7.60 -3.15
C LEU A 70 6.28 -8.63 -4.23
N ASN A 71 7.42 -9.29 -4.06
CA ASN A 71 8.00 -10.26 -4.96
C ASN A 71 7.82 -9.88 -6.46
N SER A 72 8.17 -8.63 -6.77
CA SER A 72 7.73 -7.93 -7.99
C SER A 72 8.05 -8.67 -9.28
N TRP A 73 9.25 -9.25 -9.40
CA TRP A 73 9.63 -9.97 -10.61
C TRP A 73 8.73 -11.18 -10.84
N THR A 74 8.36 -11.90 -9.77
CA THR A 74 7.45 -13.05 -9.88
C THR A 74 6.05 -12.56 -10.21
N ALA A 75 5.57 -11.53 -9.53
CA ALA A 75 4.25 -10.94 -9.79
C ALA A 75 4.10 -10.50 -11.26
N MET A 76 5.11 -9.83 -11.81
CA MET A 76 5.14 -9.34 -13.18
C MET A 76 5.30 -10.48 -14.20
N ALA A 77 6.18 -11.44 -13.94
CA ALA A 77 6.37 -12.61 -14.81
C ALA A 77 5.11 -13.49 -14.87
N THR A 78 4.43 -13.70 -13.75
CA THR A 78 3.21 -14.54 -13.68
C THR A 78 1.98 -13.86 -14.26
N SER A 79 2.01 -12.54 -14.45
CA SER A 79 0.95 -11.74 -15.06
C SER A 79 1.28 -11.29 -16.50
N LEU A 80 2.25 -11.93 -17.17
CA LEU A 80 2.60 -11.67 -18.57
C LEU A 80 1.40 -11.76 -19.53
N SER A 81 0.44 -12.62 -19.23
CA SER A 81 -0.80 -12.79 -19.99
C SER A 81 -1.67 -11.52 -20.05
N VAL A 82 -1.40 -10.53 -19.19
CA VAL A 82 -2.09 -9.22 -19.22
C VAL A 82 -1.39 -8.26 -20.18
N ALA A 83 -0.06 -8.23 -20.18
CA ALA A 83 0.73 -7.23 -20.91
C ALA A 83 1.07 -7.65 -22.36
N LEU A 84 1.37 -8.92 -22.61
CA LEU A 84 1.72 -9.42 -23.94
C LEU A 84 0.62 -9.17 -25.00
N PRO A 85 -0.67 -9.47 -24.77
CA PRO A 85 -1.72 -9.12 -25.73
C PRO A 85 -1.98 -7.60 -25.81
N SER A 86 -1.58 -6.85 -24.78
CA SER A 86 -1.88 -5.43 -24.55
C SER A 86 -0.64 -4.55 -24.76
N GLY A 87 0.02 -4.69 -25.90
CA GLY A 87 1.19 -3.92 -26.31
C GLY A 87 2.51 -4.70 -26.38
N GLY A 88 2.48 -6.03 -26.23
CA GLY A 88 3.61 -6.91 -26.53
C GLY A 88 4.85 -6.68 -25.65
N PRO A 89 6.05 -7.00 -26.18
CA PRO A 89 7.33 -6.77 -25.50
C PRO A 89 7.52 -5.31 -25.05
N THR A 90 7.05 -4.36 -25.87
CA THR A 90 7.08 -2.93 -25.55
C THR A 90 6.30 -2.61 -24.27
N ALA A 91 5.09 -3.14 -24.08
CA ALA A 91 4.34 -2.94 -22.83
C ALA A 91 5.00 -3.63 -21.63
N VAL A 92 5.54 -4.85 -21.82
CA VAL A 92 6.20 -5.63 -20.75
C VAL A 92 7.45 -4.92 -20.22
N ILE A 93 8.30 -4.35 -21.09
CA ILE A 93 9.54 -3.67 -20.68
C ILE A 93 9.31 -2.18 -20.41
N TRP A 94 8.82 -1.45 -21.41
CA TRP A 94 8.71 0.01 -21.31
C TRP A 94 7.54 0.44 -20.43
N GLY A 95 6.56 -0.43 -20.20
CA GLY A 95 5.53 -0.18 -19.20
C GLY A 95 6.06 -0.15 -17.76
N ILE A 96 7.25 -0.67 -17.49
CA ILE A 96 7.90 -0.58 -16.17
C ILE A 96 8.33 0.86 -15.89
N VAL A 97 8.77 1.61 -16.89
CA VAL A 97 9.30 2.98 -16.71
C VAL A 97 8.25 3.97 -16.17
N PRO A 98 7.07 4.16 -16.80
CA PRO A 98 6.04 5.06 -16.26
C PRO A 98 5.48 4.53 -14.94
N SER A 99 5.33 3.20 -14.79
CA SER A 99 4.91 2.60 -13.53
C SER A 99 5.92 2.81 -12.41
N PHE A 100 7.22 2.74 -12.69
CA PHE A 100 8.27 3.04 -11.73
C PHE A 100 8.23 4.51 -11.33
N ILE A 101 8.18 5.43 -12.29
CA ILE A 101 8.12 6.87 -11.99
C ILE A 101 6.87 7.20 -11.16
N GLY A 102 5.70 6.70 -11.56
CA GLY A 102 4.43 6.93 -10.88
C GLY A 102 4.38 6.32 -9.47
N ASN A 103 4.72 5.04 -9.34
CA ASN A 103 4.71 4.37 -8.03
C ASN A 103 5.83 4.87 -7.11
N LEU A 104 7.00 5.23 -7.64
CA LEU A 104 8.07 5.84 -6.84
C LEU A 104 7.64 7.21 -6.32
N ALA A 105 6.97 8.02 -7.14
CA ALA A 105 6.44 9.31 -6.72
C ALA A 105 5.39 9.14 -5.59
N MET A 106 4.46 8.20 -5.75
CA MET A 106 3.49 7.86 -4.70
C MET A 106 4.16 7.33 -3.44
N ALA A 107 5.10 6.40 -3.58
CA ALA A 107 5.83 5.81 -2.45
C ALA A 107 6.68 6.84 -1.72
N ALA A 108 7.34 7.76 -2.42
CA ALA A 108 8.11 8.84 -1.82
C ALA A 108 7.22 9.78 -1.00
N SER A 109 6.07 10.17 -1.54
CA SER A 109 5.08 11.01 -0.83
C SER A 109 4.53 10.31 0.41
N MET A 110 4.23 9.02 0.31
CA MET A 110 3.75 8.22 1.44
C MET A 110 4.84 7.96 2.48
N ALA A 111 6.08 7.74 2.05
CA ALA A 111 7.24 7.60 2.91
C ALA A 111 7.47 8.87 3.74
N GLU A 112 7.27 10.05 3.15
CA GLU A 112 7.35 11.31 3.91
C GLU A 112 6.26 11.42 4.98
N ILE A 113 5.03 11.05 4.65
CA ILE A 113 3.92 11.06 5.62
C ILE A 113 4.18 10.03 6.74
N CYS A 114 4.62 8.83 6.38
CA CYS A 114 4.97 7.76 7.31
C CYS A 114 6.16 8.12 8.20
N HIS A 115 7.10 8.94 7.72
CA HIS A 115 8.22 9.42 8.52
C HIS A 115 7.74 10.26 9.71
N VAL A 116 6.76 11.13 9.47
CA VAL A 116 6.19 12.00 10.51
C VAL A 116 5.22 11.22 11.39
N TYR A 117 4.40 10.35 10.79
CA TYR A 117 3.31 9.63 11.46
C TYR A 117 3.42 8.11 11.21
N PRO A 118 4.36 7.40 11.87
CA PRO A 118 4.55 5.95 11.67
C PRO A 118 3.44 5.14 12.38
N THR A 119 2.27 5.06 11.76
CA THR A 119 1.07 4.46 12.36
C THR A 119 0.65 3.16 11.67
N ALA A 120 0.17 2.18 12.44
CA ALA A 120 -0.22 0.85 11.93
C ALA A 120 -1.44 0.89 10.99
N GLY A 121 -2.31 1.90 11.13
CA GLY A 121 -3.43 2.12 10.21
C GLY A 121 -3.04 2.77 8.88
N GLY A 122 -1.79 3.19 8.74
CA GLY A 122 -1.24 3.72 7.49
C GLY A 122 -2.13 4.80 6.87
N GLN A 123 -2.58 4.56 5.64
CA GLN A 123 -3.28 5.53 4.79
C GLN A 123 -4.51 6.18 5.46
N TYR A 124 -5.34 5.42 6.17
CA TYR A 124 -6.57 5.98 6.76
C TYR A 124 -6.30 6.76 8.05
N HIS A 125 -5.25 6.42 8.80
CA HIS A 125 -4.73 7.22 9.90
C HIS A 125 -4.18 8.53 9.38
N TRP A 126 -3.31 8.47 8.36
CA TRP A 126 -2.75 9.65 7.71
C TRP A 126 -3.84 10.56 7.16
N SER A 127 -4.86 9.99 6.51
CA SER A 127 -6.00 10.74 6.01
C SER A 127 -6.77 11.43 7.14
N ALA A 128 -6.94 10.82 8.31
CA ALA A 128 -7.59 11.44 9.46
C ALA A 128 -6.79 12.62 10.02
N ILE A 129 -5.46 12.49 10.10
CA ILE A 129 -4.54 13.51 10.63
C ILE A 129 -4.46 14.69 9.66
N LEU A 130 -4.33 14.41 8.37
CA LEU A 130 -4.13 15.41 7.34
C LEU A 130 -5.42 16.12 6.94
N SER A 131 -6.59 15.60 7.28
CA SER A 131 -7.88 16.19 6.91
C SER A 131 -8.30 17.36 7.81
N PRO A 132 -9.13 18.30 7.30
CA PRO A 132 -9.78 19.30 8.13
C PRO A 132 -10.66 18.66 9.21
N ALA A 133 -10.71 19.23 10.42
CA ALA A 133 -11.36 18.62 11.59
C ALA A 133 -12.81 18.17 11.34
N LYS A 134 -13.60 18.96 10.60
CA LYS A 134 -15.00 18.65 10.28
C LYS A 134 -15.17 17.46 9.33
N MET A 135 -14.19 17.21 8.46
CA MET A 135 -14.25 16.17 7.43
C MET A 135 -13.36 14.96 7.73
N ALA A 136 -12.50 15.05 8.75
CA ALA A 136 -11.52 14.00 9.05
C ALA A 136 -12.13 12.61 9.26
N PRO A 137 -13.22 12.43 10.03
CA PRO A 137 -13.84 11.12 10.18
C PRO A 137 -14.38 10.58 8.85
N ALA A 138 -14.99 11.42 8.01
CA ALA A 138 -15.56 10.99 6.72
C ALA A 138 -14.49 10.61 5.69
N ILE A 139 -13.42 11.42 5.58
CA ILE A 139 -12.33 11.17 4.64
C ILE A 139 -11.54 9.92 5.07
N SER A 140 -11.24 9.79 6.36
CA SER A 140 -10.59 8.61 6.91
C SER A 140 -11.44 7.35 6.73
N TRP A 141 -12.76 7.44 6.89
CA TRP A 141 -13.68 6.32 6.64
C TRP A 141 -13.59 5.80 5.21
N ILE A 142 -13.73 6.71 4.24
CA ILE A 142 -13.65 6.34 2.82
C ILE A 142 -12.27 5.74 2.50
N CYS A 143 -11.20 6.38 2.98
CA CYS A 143 -9.84 5.87 2.82
C CYS A 143 -9.69 4.46 3.41
N GLY A 144 -10.18 4.23 4.62
CA GLY A 144 -10.09 2.94 5.31
C GLY A 144 -10.83 1.81 4.59
N TRP A 145 -12.00 2.09 4.01
CA TRP A 145 -12.72 1.10 3.20
C TRP A 145 -11.95 0.72 1.93
N PHE A 146 -11.43 1.69 1.18
CA PHE A 146 -10.61 1.41 -0.01
C PHE A 146 -9.30 0.71 0.36
N ALA A 147 -8.67 1.09 1.47
CA ALA A 147 -7.47 0.49 1.99
C ALA A 147 -7.69 -0.99 2.37
N ALA A 148 -8.69 -1.27 3.20
CA ALA A 148 -9.02 -2.62 3.63
C ALA A 148 -9.43 -3.51 2.44
N SER A 149 -10.29 -3.01 1.56
CA SER A 149 -10.69 -3.75 0.35
C SER A 149 -9.54 -3.96 -0.63
N GLY A 150 -8.65 -2.98 -0.78
CA GLY A 150 -7.45 -3.09 -1.63
C GLY A 150 -6.50 -4.17 -1.14
N TRP A 151 -6.25 -4.24 0.17
CA TRP A 151 -5.43 -5.29 0.76
C TRP A 151 -6.08 -6.68 0.68
N VAL A 152 -7.40 -6.79 0.85
CA VAL A 152 -8.14 -8.05 0.62
C VAL A 152 -8.04 -8.46 -0.85
N ALA A 153 -8.22 -7.52 -1.78
CA ALA A 153 -8.08 -7.78 -3.21
C ALA A 153 -6.65 -8.17 -3.58
N LEU A 154 -5.64 -7.55 -2.98
CA LEU A 154 -4.24 -7.89 -3.18
C LEU A 154 -3.95 -9.32 -2.68
N ALA A 155 -4.45 -9.70 -1.51
CA ALA A 155 -4.31 -11.07 -1.00
C ALA A 155 -4.92 -12.14 -1.93
N ALA A 156 -6.00 -11.82 -2.64
CA ALA A 156 -6.58 -12.69 -3.66
C ALA A 156 -5.66 -12.91 -4.89
N THR A 157 -4.74 -11.99 -5.17
CA THR A 157 -3.87 -12.10 -6.37
C THR A 157 -2.92 -13.30 -6.27
N ALA A 158 -2.37 -13.59 -5.08
CA ALA A 158 -1.41 -14.68 -4.90
C ALA A 158 -2.02 -16.06 -5.21
N GLY A 159 -3.21 -16.34 -4.68
CA GLY A 159 -3.95 -17.57 -4.98
C GLY A 159 -4.34 -17.68 -6.46
N SER A 160 -4.65 -16.53 -7.09
CA SER A 160 -5.01 -16.46 -8.52
C SER A 160 -3.83 -16.82 -9.41
N LEU A 161 -2.69 -16.19 -9.17
CA LEU A 161 -1.46 -16.43 -9.92
C LEU A 161 -0.98 -17.87 -9.69
N ALA A 162 -0.92 -18.33 -8.44
CA ALA A 162 -0.55 -19.71 -8.12
C ALA A 162 -1.44 -20.75 -8.80
N GLY A 163 -2.76 -20.51 -8.80
CA GLY A 163 -3.74 -21.35 -9.49
C GLY A 163 -3.40 -21.54 -10.95
N GLN A 164 -3.12 -20.44 -11.67
CA GLN A 164 -2.71 -20.51 -13.08
C GLN A 164 -1.40 -21.26 -13.29
N LEU A 165 -0.38 -21.02 -12.45
CA LEU A 165 0.91 -21.69 -12.60
C LEU A 165 0.77 -23.20 -12.45
N ILE A 166 -0.01 -23.67 -11.46
CA ILE A 166 -0.20 -25.09 -11.22
C ILE A 166 -1.07 -25.73 -12.31
N THR A 167 -2.18 -25.09 -12.71
CA THR A 167 -2.97 -25.61 -13.84
C THR A 167 -2.17 -25.62 -15.14
N GLY A 168 -1.27 -24.66 -15.32
CA GLY A 168 -0.38 -24.57 -16.46
C GLY A 168 0.59 -25.75 -16.53
N VAL A 169 1.18 -26.16 -15.39
CA VAL A 169 2.02 -27.37 -15.31
C VAL A 169 1.24 -28.61 -15.76
N ILE A 170 -0.02 -28.74 -15.32
CA ILE A 170 -0.87 -29.87 -15.72
C ILE A 170 -1.14 -29.83 -17.23
N GLY A 171 -1.45 -28.65 -17.79
CA GLY A 171 -1.68 -28.47 -19.23
C GLY A 171 -0.46 -28.78 -20.09
N LEU A 172 0.75 -28.40 -19.66
CA LEU A 172 1.98 -28.71 -20.39
C LEU A 172 2.31 -30.21 -20.37
N MET A 173 2.07 -30.88 -19.25
CA MET A 173 2.38 -32.30 -19.08
C MET A 173 1.33 -33.22 -19.71
N HIS A 174 0.07 -32.81 -19.72
CA HIS A 174 -1.06 -33.59 -20.23
C HIS A 174 -1.75 -32.86 -21.39
N PRO A 175 -1.41 -33.19 -22.66
CA PRO A 175 -1.98 -32.52 -23.83
C PRO A 175 -3.51 -32.60 -23.97
N ASN A 176 -4.14 -33.58 -23.31
CA ASN A 176 -5.59 -33.78 -23.33
C ASN A 176 -6.32 -32.99 -22.22
N TYR A 177 -5.59 -32.30 -21.35
CA TYR A 177 -6.18 -31.54 -20.25
C TYR A 177 -6.51 -30.13 -20.73
N ASN A 178 -7.80 -29.79 -20.67
CA ASN A 178 -8.28 -28.43 -20.89
C ASN A 178 -8.45 -27.74 -19.53
N PRO A 179 -7.70 -26.67 -19.22
CA PRO A 179 -7.85 -25.95 -17.97
C PRO A 179 -9.24 -25.31 -17.88
N GLU A 180 -10.07 -25.80 -16.96
CA GLU A 180 -11.35 -25.17 -16.64
C GLU A 180 -11.20 -24.18 -15.48
N ARG A 181 -12.05 -23.17 -15.46
CA ARG A 181 -11.96 -22.05 -14.50
C ARG A 181 -12.13 -22.49 -13.05
N TRP A 182 -12.93 -23.53 -12.81
CA TRP A 182 -13.12 -24.07 -11.46
C TRP A 182 -11.87 -24.80 -10.95
N HIS A 183 -11.00 -25.34 -11.83
CA HIS A 183 -9.70 -25.90 -11.40
C HIS A 183 -8.84 -24.81 -10.75
N ILE A 184 -8.76 -23.63 -11.37
CA ILE A 184 -8.03 -22.48 -10.83
C ILE A 184 -8.65 -22.03 -9.50
N PHE A 185 -9.98 -21.95 -9.42
CA PHE A 185 -10.70 -21.58 -8.19
C PHE A 185 -10.44 -22.52 -7.01
N LEU A 186 -10.36 -23.83 -7.24
CA LEU A 186 -10.05 -24.79 -6.18
C LEU A 186 -8.63 -24.61 -5.64
N ILE A 187 -7.64 -24.41 -6.52
CA ILE A 187 -6.25 -24.19 -6.11
C ILE A 187 -6.11 -22.84 -5.41
N TYR A 188 -6.75 -21.80 -5.94
CA TYR A 188 -6.89 -20.49 -5.30
C TYR A 188 -7.40 -20.62 -3.86
N THR A 189 -8.44 -21.42 -3.65
CA THR A 189 -9.05 -21.64 -2.34
C THR A 189 -8.09 -22.40 -1.42
N ALA A 190 -7.41 -23.42 -1.93
CA ALA A 190 -6.41 -24.18 -1.18
C ALA A 190 -5.24 -23.31 -0.72
N TYR A 191 -4.71 -22.44 -1.58
CA TYR A 191 -3.66 -21.47 -1.23
C TYR A 191 -4.13 -20.49 -0.15
N THR A 192 -5.35 -19.97 -0.29
CA THR A 192 -5.94 -19.04 0.67
C THR A 192 -6.11 -19.71 2.05
N ILE A 193 -6.63 -20.94 2.10
CA ILE A 193 -6.77 -21.71 3.34
C ILE A 193 -5.39 -22.02 3.93
N GLY A 194 -4.40 -22.38 3.10
CA GLY A 194 -3.03 -22.60 3.53
C GLY A 194 -2.43 -21.37 4.22
N ALA A 195 -2.56 -20.19 3.60
CA ALA A 195 -2.13 -18.93 4.18
C ALA A 195 -2.89 -18.58 5.48
N CYS A 196 -4.19 -18.89 5.55
CA CYS A 196 -4.99 -18.73 6.76
C CYS A 196 -4.45 -19.59 7.91
N LEU A 197 -4.22 -20.89 7.67
CA LEU A 197 -3.71 -21.82 8.67
C LEU A 197 -2.31 -21.42 9.16
N LEU A 198 -1.43 -21.01 8.25
CA LEU A 198 -0.09 -20.53 8.60
C LEU A 198 -0.12 -19.23 9.41
N ASN A 199 -1.05 -18.30 9.12
CA ASN A 199 -1.24 -17.10 9.94
C ASN A 199 -1.76 -17.41 11.36
N ILE A 200 -2.68 -18.38 11.49
CA ILE A 200 -3.30 -18.71 12.78
C ILE A 200 -2.36 -19.55 13.66
N PHE A 201 -1.75 -20.59 13.10
CA PHE A 201 -0.98 -21.59 13.84
C PHE A 201 0.53 -21.43 13.68
N GLY A 202 0.98 -20.83 12.57
CA GLY A 202 2.39 -20.75 12.18
C GLY A 202 3.11 -19.48 12.58
N LEU A 203 2.55 -18.64 13.47
CA LEU A 203 3.12 -17.33 13.82
C LEU A 203 4.62 -17.37 14.17
N ARG A 204 5.05 -18.37 14.96
CA ARG A 204 6.46 -18.52 15.35
C ARG A 204 7.38 -18.85 14.17
N LEU A 205 6.86 -19.44 13.10
CA LEU A 205 7.61 -19.74 11.88
C LEU A 205 7.62 -18.56 10.90
N LEU A 206 6.76 -17.55 11.05
CA LEU A 206 6.64 -16.46 10.08
C LEU A 206 7.94 -15.69 9.84
N PRO A 207 8.74 -15.33 10.87
CA PRO A 207 10.01 -14.66 10.62
C PRO A 207 10.97 -15.52 9.78
N MET A 208 11.04 -16.83 10.06
CA MET A 208 11.89 -17.77 9.33
C MET A 208 11.38 -18.00 7.88
N ILE A 209 10.06 -18.11 7.71
CA ILE A 209 9.42 -18.24 6.39
C ILE A 209 9.73 -17.01 5.55
N ASN A 210 9.57 -15.81 6.10
CA ASN A 210 9.84 -14.55 5.41
C ASN A 210 11.32 -14.40 5.02
N GLN A 211 12.24 -14.79 5.90
CA GLN A 211 13.67 -14.80 5.57
C GLN A 211 13.99 -15.79 4.44
N THR A 212 13.44 -17.01 4.53
CA THR A 212 13.64 -18.06 3.50
C THR A 212 13.04 -17.65 2.16
N ALA A 213 11.92 -16.94 2.16
CA ALA A 213 11.23 -16.49 0.95
C ALA A 213 12.11 -15.59 0.07
N ILE A 214 12.92 -14.71 0.68
CA ILE A 214 13.84 -13.82 -0.05
C ILE A 214 14.90 -14.64 -0.79
N PHE A 215 15.57 -15.55 -0.08
CA PHE A 215 16.60 -16.41 -0.67
C PHE A 215 16.00 -17.27 -1.77
N TRP A 216 14.85 -17.88 -1.51
CA TRP A 216 14.16 -18.71 -2.50
C TRP A 216 13.78 -17.92 -3.76
N SER A 217 13.19 -16.73 -3.59
CA SER A 217 12.78 -15.87 -4.70
C SER A 217 13.98 -15.39 -5.52
N LEU A 218 15.03 -14.87 -4.86
CA LEU A 218 16.20 -14.35 -5.56
C LEU A 218 16.99 -15.46 -6.26
N THR A 219 17.18 -16.61 -5.59
CA THR A 219 17.78 -17.79 -6.22
C THR A 219 16.94 -18.26 -7.39
N GLY A 220 15.61 -18.30 -7.26
CA GLY A 220 14.70 -18.65 -8.35
C GLY A 220 14.85 -17.72 -9.56
N ALA A 221 14.87 -16.41 -9.34
CA ALA A 221 15.06 -15.43 -10.40
C ALA A 221 16.38 -15.66 -11.17
N VAL A 222 17.49 -15.81 -10.43
CA VAL A 222 18.82 -16.01 -11.01
C VAL A 222 18.90 -17.35 -11.76
N VAL A 223 18.38 -18.43 -11.19
CA VAL A 223 18.38 -19.76 -11.83
C VAL A 223 17.56 -19.72 -13.11
N ILE A 224 16.36 -19.14 -13.09
CA ILE A 224 15.53 -19.02 -14.30
C ILE A 224 16.25 -18.20 -15.37
N ILE A 225 16.85 -17.05 -15.02
CA ILE A 225 17.60 -16.22 -15.97
C ILE A 225 18.74 -17.02 -16.61
N ILE A 226 19.59 -17.66 -15.79
CA ILE A 226 20.75 -18.41 -16.29
C ILE A 226 20.30 -19.58 -17.18
N VAL A 227 19.32 -20.38 -16.73
CA VAL A 227 18.87 -21.55 -17.48
C VAL A 227 18.22 -21.13 -18.79
N CYS A 228 17.28 -20.17 -18.78
CA CYS A 228 16.62 -19.71 -20.00
C CYS A 228 17.63 -19.15 -21.01
N LEU A 229 18.55 -18.28 -20.59
CA LEU A 229 19.57 -17.72 -21.50
C LEU A 229 20.56 -18.78 -22.00
N SER A 230 20.99 -19.71 -21.13
CA SER A 230 21.92 -20.77 -21.53
C SER A 230 21.30 -21.76 -22.50
N CYS A 231 20.02 -22.11 -22.34
CA CYS A 231 19.30 -23.02 -23.23
C CYS A 231 18.84 -22.34 -24.52
N ALA A 232 18.55 -21.04 -24.49
CA ALA A 232 18.21 -20.27 -25.69
C ALA A 232 19.43 -20.00 -26.58
N SER A 233 20.64 -20.01 -26.01
CA SER A 233 21.89 -19.78 -26.76
C SER A 233 22.09 -20.77 -27.92
N PRO A 234 22.53 -20.31 -29.11
CA PRO A 234 22.82 -18.93 -29.51
C PRO A 234 21.63 -18.19 -30.15
N ASN A 235 20.44 -18.80 -30.18
CA ASN A 235 19.28 -18.34 -30.94
C ASN A 235 18.37 -17.44 -30.07
N PHE A 236 18.90 -16.28 -29.69
CA PHE A 236 18.11 -15.26 -29.00
C PHE A 236 17.18 -14.53 -29.96
N GLN A 237 16.08 -13.98 -29.44
CA GLN A 237 15.28 -13.01 -30.19
C GLN A 237 16.08 -11.77 -30.55
N ASP A 238 15.66 -11.10 -31.62
CA ASP A 238 16.28 -9.86 -32.03
C ASP A 238 15.98 -8.73 -31.02
N GLY A 239 16.92 -7.79 -30.89
CA GLY A 239 16.75 -6.63 -30.02
C GLY A 239 15.59 -5.73 -30.48
N ASP A 240 15.30 -5.69 -31.79
CA ASP A 240 14.15 -4.95 -32.32
C ASP A 240 12.84 -5.55 -31.82
N PHE A 241 12.73 -6.89 -31.80
CA PHE A 241 11.58 -7.58 -31.21
C PHE A 241 11.41 -7.24 -29.72
N VAL A 242 12.48 -7.37 -28.93
CA VAL A 242 12.39 -7.18 -27.48
C VAL A 242 12.07 -5.73 -27.11
N PHE A 243 12.66 -4.74 -27.79
CA PHE A 243 12.55 -3.34 -27.36
C PHE A 243 11.55 -2.48 -28.14
N ARG A 244 11.09 -2.92 -29.32
CA ARG A 244 10.27 -2.10 -30.23
C ARG A 244 9.01 -2.78 -30.75
N GLU A 245 8.95 -4.11 -30.76
CA GLU A 245 7.76 -4.79 -31.26
C GLU A 245 6.54 -4.45 -30.41
N PHE A 246 5.47 -4.09 -31.10
CA PHE A 246 4.20 -3.74 -30.50
C PHE A 246 3.13 -4.71 -31.00
N ILE A 247 2.56 -5.47 -30.06
CA ILE A 247 1.54 -6.48 -30.34
C ILE A 247 0.25 -6.05 -29.68
N ASN A 248 -0.82 -5.95 -30.46
CA ASN A 248 -2.14 -5.58 -29.97
C ASN A 248 -3.19 -6.56 -30.47
N THR A 249 -3.64 -7.44 -29.57
CA THR A 249 -4.72 -8.41 -29.82
C THR A 249 -5.99 -8.07 -29.04
N THR A 250 -6.00 -6.92 -28.34
CA THR A 250 -7.12 -6.50 -27.47
C THR A 250 -8.30 -5.92 -28.24
N GLY A 251 -8.12 -5.51 -29.50
CA GLY A 251 -9.13 -4.78 -30.28
C GLY A 251 -9.32 -3.31 -29.87
N TRP A 252 -8.64 -2.84 -28.82
CA TRP A 252 -8.55 -1.41 -28.50
C TRP A 252 -7.57 -0.68 -29.42
N PRO A 253 -7.69 0.65 -29.60
CA PRO A 253 -6.63 1.43 -30.24
C PRO A 253 -5.30 1.27 -29.49
N ASP A 254 -4.18 1.28 -30.23
CA ASP A 254 -2.84 0.94 -29.72
C ASP A 254 -2.46 1.69 -28.43
N GLY A 255 -2.76 2.99 -28.34
CA GLY A 255 -2.49 3.77 -27.14
C GLY A 255 -3.26 3.29 -25.90
N VAL A 256 -4.51 2.87 -26.08
CA VAL A 256 -5.33 2.31 -24.99
C VAL A 256 -4.86 0.92 -24.62
N ALA A 257 -4.57 0.07 -25.62
CA ALA A 257 -4.03 -1.27 -25.38
C ALA A 257 -2.74 -1.22 -24.55
N TRP A 258 -1.81 -0.31 -24.89
CA TRP A 258 -0.58 -0.12 -24.12
C TRP A 258 -0.84 0.32 -22.67
N LEU A 259 -1.83 1.21 -22.45
CA LEU A 259 -2.25 1.63 -21.11
C LEU A 259 -2.87 0.48 -20.31
N LEU A 260 -3.61 -0.44 -20.94
CA LEU A 260 -4.11 -1.65 -20.29
C LEU A 260 -2.95 -2.58 -19.88
N GLY A 261 -1.91 -2.69 -20.71
CA GLY A 261 -0.69 -3.45 -20.41
C GLY A 261 0.06 -2.96 -19.17
N LEU A 262 -0.04 -1.66 -18.83
CA LEU A 262 0.55 -1.09 -17.61
C LEU A 262 0.00 -1.71 -16.32
N LEU A 263 -1.13 -2.44 -16.38
CA LEU A 263 -1.67 -3.14 -15.22
C LEU A 263 -0.64 -4.13 -14.66
N GLN A 264 0.07 -4.86 -15.51
CA GLN A 264 1.10 -5.83 -15.09
C GLN A 264 2.25 -5.13 -14.34
N SER A 265 2.74 -4.01 -14.85
CA SER A 265 3.87 -3.30 -14.23
C SER A 265 3.45 -2.50 -13.00
N SER A 266 2.24 -1.93 -12.99
CA SER A 266 1.68 -1.24 -11.83
C SER A 266 1.40 -2.21 -10.69
N PHE A 267 0.83 -3.38 -11.01
CA PHE A 267 0.59 -4.45 -10.05
C PHE A 267 1.88 -4.91 -9.35
N GLY A 268 2.94 -5.16 -10.12
CA GLY A 268 4.23 -5.57 -9.56
C GLY A 268 4.89 -4.56 -8.62
N LEU A 269 4.50 -3.30 -8.67
CA LEU A 269 5.07 -2.20 -7.87
C LEU A 269 4.09 -1.64 -6.82
N THR A 270 2.92 -2.26 -6.66
CA THR A 270 1.89 -1.85 -5.69
C THR A 270 2.04 -2.62 -4.38
N GLY A 271 1.63 -2.03 -3.24
CA GLY A 271 1.68 -2.67 -1.92
C GLY A 271 2.93 -2.35 -1.10
N TYR A 272 3.69 -1.32 -1.50
CA TYR A 272 4.89 -0.86 -0.79
C TYR A 272 4.60 -0.38 0.63
N ASP A 273 3.36 -0.03 0.95
CA ASP A 273 2.92 0.36 2.29
C ASP A 273 2.65 -0.82 3.24
N ALA A 274 2.87 -2.07 2.80
CA ALA A 274 2.75 -3.27 3.66
C ALA A 274 3.48 -3.08 5.00
N VAL A 275 4.66 -2.45 4.93
CA VAL A 275 5.52 -2.18 6.08
C VAL A 275 4.88 -1.24 7.10
N SER A 276 3.96 -0.37 6.67
CA SER A 276 3.23 0.52 7.57
C SER A 276 2.31 -0.26 8.52
N HIS A 277 1.79 -1.42 8.10
CA HIS A 277 0.93 -2.27 8.94
C HIS A 277 1.69 -3.12 9.95
N MET A 278 3.02 -3.04 9.92
CA MET A 278 3.92 -3.78 10.81
C MET A 278 4.85 -2.85 11.59
N VAL A 279 4.59 -1.53 11.62
CA VAL A 279 5.44 -0.53 12.30
C VAL A 279 5.61 -0.79 13.80
N GLU A 280 4.61 -1.41 14.44
CA GLU A 280 4.67 -1.79 15.86
C GLU A 280 5.74 -2.87 16.14
N GLU A 281 6.14 -3.63 15.11
CA GLU A 281 7.14 -4.70 15.20
C GLU A 281 8.51 -4.22 14.68
N MET A 282 8.63 -2.97 14.23
CA MET A 282 9.84 -2.41 13.62
C MET A 282 10.66 -1.58 14.61
N PRO A 283 11.99 -1.75 14.68
CA PRO A 283 12.84 -0.80 15.37
C PRO A 283 12.89 0.51 14.58
N LEU A 284 12.82 1.66 15.27
CA LEU A 284 12.88 3.01 14.67
C LEU A 284 11.95 3.14 13.45
N PRO A 285 10.62 2.92 13.61
CA PRO A 285 9.69 2.82 12.50
C PRO A 285 9.64 4.09 11.65
N HIS A 286 9.81 5.26 12.27
CA HIS A 286 9.87 6.54 11.57
C HIS A 286 11.02 6.63 10.55
N ILE A 287 12.12 5.89 10.71
CA ILE A 287 13.25 5.87 9.75
C ILE A 287 13.15 4.68 8.81
N ASN A 288 12.89 3.50 9.37
CA ASN A 288 13.01 2.25 8.64
C ASN A 288 11.81 1.98 7.73
N ALA A 289 10.58 2.37 8.09
CA ALA A 289 9.42 2.19 7.23
C ALA A 289 9.50 3.04 5.95
N PRO A 290 9.77 4.37 6.01
CA PRO A 290 9.93 5.20 4.81
C PRO A 290 11.02 4.70 3.85
N LYS A 291 12.20 4.34 4.38
CA LYS A 291 13.31 3.78 3.59
C LYS A 291 12.89 2.50 2.89
N THR A 292 12.17 1.63 3.60
CA THR A 292 11.74 0.36 3.05
C THR A 292 10.70 0.55 1.95
N MET A 293 9.74 1.48 2.10
CA MET A 293 8.75 1.80 1.05
C MET A 293 9.42 2.18 -0.27
N ILE A 294 10.38 3.12 -0.23
CA ILE A 294 11.09 3.60 -1.43
C ILE A 294 11.95 2.50 -2.04
N LEU A 295 12.72 1.79 -1.20
CA LEU A 295 13.63 0.75 -1.66
C LEU A 295 12.88 -0.43 -2.26
N ALA A 296 11.70 -0.76 -1.73
CA ALA A 296 10.84 -1.81 -2.24
C ALA A 296 10.43 -1.56 -3.70
N VAL A 297 10.06 -0.33 -4.05
CA VAL A 297 9.74 0.06 -5.44
C VAL A 297 10.99 0.02 -6.33
N CYS A 298 12.13 0.54 -5.86
CA CYS A 298 13.38 0.56 -6.63
C CYS A 298 13.93 -0.86 -6.93
N ILE A 299 13.98 -1.72 -5.92
CA ILE A 299 14.40 -3.12 -6.08
C ILE A 299 13.39 -3.87 -6.93
N GLY A 300 12.09 -3.66 -6.71
CA GLY A 300 11.02 -4.29 -7.49
C GLY A 300 11.12 -3.97 -8.98
N ALA A 301 11.27 -2.69 -9.33
CA ALA A 301 11.38 -2.26 -10.73
C ALA A 301 12.66 -2.78 -11.40
N SER A 302 13.81 -2.62 -10.74
CA SER A 302 15.10 -3.06 -11.29
C SER A 302 15.20 -4.58 -11.48
N SER A 303 14.78 -5.37 -10.47
CA SER A 303 14.79 -6.83 -10.56
C SER A 303 13.84 -7.35 -11.64
N SER A 304 12.64 -6.77 -11.74
CA SER A 304 11.66 -7.15 -12.76
C SER A 304 12.12 -6.76 -14.16
N PHE A 305 12.73 -5.58 -14.32
CA PHE A 305 13.26 -5.13 -15.61
C PHE A 305 14.33 -6.08 -16.15
N VAL A 306 15.31 -6.46 -15.32
CA VAL A 306 16.35 -7.42 -15.71
C VAL A 306 15.74 -8.78 -16.03
N PHE A 307 14.86 -9.30 -15.17
CA PHE A 307 14.25 -10.61 -15.36
C PHE A 307 13.43 -10.70 -16.65
N LEU A 308 12.57 -9.70 -16.92
CA LEU A 308 11.68 -9.70 -18.07
C LEU A 308 12.43 -9.53 -19.39
N ILE A 309 13.50 -8.74 -19.43
CA ILE A 309 14.38 -8.65 -20.61
C ILE A 309 14.97 -10.02 -20.93
N CYS A 310 15.56 -10.70 -19.94
CA CYS A 310 16.15 -12.02 -20.14
C CYS A 310 15.12 -13.05 -20.62
N LEU A 311 13.90 -12.99 -20.07
CA LEU A 311 12.83 -13.88 -20.48
C LEU A 311 12.38 -13.61 -21.92
N LEU A 312 12.15 -12.35 -22.30
CA LEU A 312 11.73 -11.98 -23.66
C LEU A 312 12.75 -12.37 -24.72
N PHE A 313 14.05 -12.23 -24.45
CA PHE A 313 15.11 -12.73 -25.34
C PHE A 313 15.09 -14.25 -25.54
N SER A 314 14.45 -14.98 -24.61
CA SER A 314 14.36 -16.45 -24.62
C SER A 314 13.06 -16.98 -25.26
N ILE A 315 12.09 -16.11 -25.57
CA ILE A 315 10.83 -16.48 -26.24
C ILE A 315 11.08 -16.66 -27.74
N SER A 316 10.52 -17.68 -28.37
CA SER A 316 10.62 -17.87 -29.83
C SER A 316 9.34 -17.50 -30.57
N ASP A 317 8.18 -17.73 -29.95
CA ASP A 317 6.86 -17.53 -30.55
C ASP A 317 5.89 -16.94 -29.51
N VAL A 318 5.51 -15.68 -29.71
CA VAL A 318 4.62 -14.94 -28.79
C VAL A 318 3.17 -15.39 -28.89
N ASP A 319 2.71 -15.78 -30.08
CA ASP A 319 1.34 -16.23 -30.28
C ASP A 319 1.10 -17.55 -29.55
N ALA A 320 2.10 -18.44 -29.60
CA ALA A 320 2.12 -19.65 -28.77
C ALA A 320 2.11 -19.32 -27.27
N VAL A 321 2.90 -18.34 -26.82
CA VAL A 321 2.93 -17.90 -25.40
C VAL A 321 1.56 -17.37 -24.94
N ASN A 322 0.87 -16.61 -25.79
CA ASN A 322 -0.43 -16.01 -25.46
C ASN A 322 -1.59 -17.02 -25.47
N SER A 323 -1.53 -18.03 -26.34
CA SER A 323 -2.60 -19.02 -26.51
C SER A 323 -2.38 -20.34 -25.76
N SER A 324 -1.18 -20.55 -25.20
CA SER A 324 -0.83 -21.81 -24.53
C SER A 324 -1.65 -22.05 -23.27
N PRO A 325 -2.27 -23.24 -23.11
CA PRO A 325 -2.90 -23.68 -21.86
C PRO A 325 -1.93 -23.72 -20.67
N ALA A 326 -0.62 -23.76 -20.93
CA ALA A 326 0.42 -23.73 -19.91
C ALA A 326 0.55 -22.35 -19.22
N GLY A 327 0.02 -21.30 -19.86
CA GLY A 327 0.18 -19.91 -19.44
C GLY A 327 1.52 -19.32 -19.89
N ALA A 328 1.54 -17.99 -19.98
CA ALA A 328 2.61 -17.26 -20.65
C ALA A 328 4.02 -17.50 -20.06
N LEU A 329 4.15 -17.55 -18.74
CA LEU A 329 5.44 -17.75 -18.09
C LEU A 329 6.01 -19.15 -18.34
N LEU A 330 5.18 -20.18 -18.15
CA LEU A 330 5.60 -21.56 -18.30
C LEU A 330 5.93 -21.87 -19.77
N GLU A 331 5.11 -21.39 -20.70
CA GLU A 331 5.35 -21.55 -22.13
C GLU A 331 6.67 -20.88 -22.55
N SER A 332 6.95 -19.66 -22.06
CA SER A 332 8.22 -18.97 -22.31
C SER A 332 9.42 -19.82 -21.84
N MET A 333 9.34 -20.42 -20.65
CA MET A 333 10.40 -21.30 -20.13
C MET A 333 10.50 -22.63 -20.89
N TYR A 334 9.38 -23.14 -21.40
CA TYR A 334 9.36 -24.33 -22.24
C TYR A 334 10.00 -24.07 -23.60
N GLN A 335 9.72 -22.93 -24.24
CA GLN A 335 10.37 -22.54 -25.50
C GLN A 335 11.89 -22.38 -25.33
N ALA A 336 12.31 -21.77 -24.21
CA ALA A 336 13.73 -21.60 -23.91
C ALA A 336 14.46 -22.94 -23.67
N THR A 337 13.86 -23.83 -22.88
CA THR A 337 14.51 -25.11 -22.48
C THR A 337 14.30 -26.25 -23.46
N LYS A 338 13.28 -26.16 -24.32
CA LYS A 338 12.78 -27.24 -25.21
C LYS A 338 12.51 -28.56 -24.48
N SER A 339 12.29 -28.50 -23.16
CA SER A 339 12.12 -29.66 -22.28
C SER A 339 11.00 -29.40 -21.30
N ARG A 340 9.97 -30.25 -21.34
CA ARG A 340 8.82 -30.14 -20.42
C ARG A 340 9.26 -30.26 -18.96
N ALA A 341 10.14 -31.22 -18.66
CA ALA A 341 10.67 -31.41 -17.32
C ALA A 341 11.50 -30.20 -16.86
N GLY A 342 12.33 -29.64 -17.76
CA GLY A 342 13.12 -28.44 -17.47
C GLY A 342 12.24 -27.24 -17.12
N ALA A 343 11.23 -26.97 -17.96
CA ALA A 343 10.27 -25.89 -17.73
C ALA A 343 9.49 -26.04 -16.42
N VAL A 344 9.03 -27.25 -16.10
CA VAL A 344 8.33 -27.53 -14.84
C VAL A 344 9.25 -27.34 -13.63
N CYS A 345 10.51 -27.79 -13.70
CA CYS A 345 11.49 -27.56 -12.63
C CYS A 345 11.72 -26.07 -12.37
N LEU A 346 11.79 -25.25 -13.43
CA LEU A 346 11.90 -23.79 -13.29
C LEU A 346 10.62 -23.17 -12.70
N GLN A 347 9.46 -23.68 -13.08
CA GLN A 347 8.15 -23.22 -12.61
C GLN A 347 7.90 -23.48 -11.11
N ILE A 348 8.61 -24.43 -10.49
CA ILE A 348 8.51 -24.67 -9.04
C ILE A 348 8.93 -23.45 -8.22
N PHE A 349 9.92 -22.68 -8.69
CA PHE A 349 10.38 -21.47 -8.00
C PHE A 349 9.26 -20.45 -7.80
N PRO A 350 8.57 -19.96 -8.87
CA PRO A 350 7.46 -19.03 -8.71
C PRO A 350 6.24 -19.66 -8.01
N ILE A 351 5.97 -20.96 -8.16
CA ILE A 351 4.87 -21.63 -7.43
C ILE A 351 5.07 -21.55 -5.90
N ILE A 352 6.28 -21.87 -5.43
CA ILE A 352 6.62 -21.80 -4.00
C ILE A 352 6.72 -20.33 -3.56
N ALA A 353 7.24 -19.45 -4.40
CA ALA A 353 7.29 -18.02 -4.09
C ALA A 353 5.87 -17.44 -3.88
N MET A 354 4.87 -17.89 -4.64
CA MET A 354 3.47 -17.51 -4.43
C MET A 354 2.89 -18.00 -3.09
N VAL A 355 3.40 -19.12 -2.52
CA VAL A 355 3.00 -19.55 -1.16
C VAL A 355 3.47 -18.54 -0.13
N PHE A 356 4.74 -18.10 -0.25
CA PHE A 356 5.29 -17.09 0.64
C PHE A 356 4.59 -15.73 0.49
N THR A 357 4.32 -15.31 -0.75
CA THR A 357 3.56 -14.09 -1.02
C THR A 357 2.14 -14.18 -0.47
N ALA A 358 1.42 -15.29 -0.66
CA ALA A 358 0.07 -15.49 -0.10
C ALA A 358 0.08 -15.36 1.43
N GLN A 359 1.08 -15.95 2.09
CA GLN A 359 1.26 -15.84 3.53
C GLN A 359 1.48 -14.39 3.98
N GLY A 360 2.40 -13.67 3.33
CA GLY A 360 2.72 -12.27 3.65
C GLY A 360 1.54 -11.33 3.43
N LEU A 361 0.83 -11.49 2.31
CA LEU A 361 -0.35 -10.68 1.99
C LEU A 361 -1.51 -10.93 2.96
N MET A 362 -1.74 -12.19 3.36
CA MET A 362 -2.75 -12.50 4.38
C MET A 362 -2.39 -11.89 5.75
N THR A 363 -1.10 -11.86 6.09
CA THR A 363 -0.60 -11.19 7.30
C THR A 363 -0.90 -9.69 7.25
N ALA A 364 -0.46 -9.00 6.20
CA ALA A 364 -0.67 -7.55 6.04
C ALA A 364 -2.16 -7.17 5.95
N SER A 365 -2.94 -7.93 5.17
CA SER A 365 -4.37 -7.68 4.99
C SER A 365 -5.16 -7.87 6.29
N SER A 366 -4.90 -8.94 7.05
CA SER A 366 -5.57 -9.16 8.33
C SER A 366 -5.22 -8.10 9.39
N ARG A 367 -3.98 -7.58 9.39
CA ARG A 367 -3.56 -6.47 10.24
C ARG A 367 -4.27 -5.16 9.87
N MET A 368 -4.39 -4.84 8.58
CA MET A 368 -5.15 -3.68 8.12
C MET A 368 -6.62 -3.77 8.54
N VAL A 369 -7.28 -4.91 8.30
CA VAL A 369 -8.68 -5.17 8.68
C VAL A 369 -8.86 -5.07 10.20
N TYR A 370 -7.93 -5.63 10.97
CA TYR A 370 -7.92 -5.54 12.43
C TYR A 370 -7.80 -4.09 12.91
N ALA A 371 -6.85 -3.32 12.35
CA ALA A 371 -6.66 -1.91 12.74
C ALA A 371 -7.92 -1.09 12.44
N PHE A 372 -8.51 -1.28 11.26
CA PHE A 372 -9.75 -0.61 10.89
C PHE A 372 -10.94 -1.03 11.77
N ALA A 373 -11.02 -2.31 12.15
CA ALA A 373 -12.01 -2.79 13.12
C ALA A 373 -11.81 -2.17 14.51
N ARG A 374 -10.56 -2.10 15.01
CA ARG A 374 -10.21 -1.51 16.31
C ARG A 374 -10.71 -0.07 16.43
N ASP A 375 -10.57 0.70 15.37
CA ASP A 375 -11.02 2.10 15.31
C ASP A 375 -12.54 2.25 15.03
N GLY A 376 -13.27 1.14 14.94
CA GLY A 376 -14.72 1.15 14.71
C GLY A 376 -15.12 1.36 13.25
N GLY A 377 -14.21 1.11 12.30
CA GLY A 377 -14.40 1.27 10.86
C GLY A 377 -15.26 0.19 10.17
N LEU A 378 -15.42 -0.97 10.82
CA LEU A 378 -16.17 -2.11 10.27
C LEU A 378 -17.47 -2.39 11.02
N PRO A 379 -18.51 -2.90 10.32
CA PRO A 379 -19.68 -3.47 11.00
C PRO A 379 -19.23 -4.65 11.87
N PHE A 380 -19.80 -4.76 13.07
CA PHE A 380 -19.36 -5.74 14.08
C PHE A 380 -17.88 -5.63 14.48
N SER A 381 -17.32 -4.41 14.41
CA SER A 381 -15.94 -4.06 14.81
C SER A 381 -15.45 -4.74 16.09
N ARG A 382 -16.30 -4.89 17.11
CA ARG A 382 -15.98 -5.56 18.38
C ARG A 382 -15.49 -7.00 18.23
N VAL A 383 -15.93 -7.72 17.20
CA VAL A 383 -15.52 -9.10 16.93
C VAL A 383 -14.17 -9.14 16.24
N PHE A 384 -13.99 -8.29 15.21
CA PHE A 384 -12.79 -8.28 14.38
C PHE A 384 -11.60 -7.55 15.02
N ALA A 385 -11.85 -6.74 16.05
CA ALA A 385 -10.83 -6.07 16.85
C ALA A 385 -10.24 -6.94 17.99
N ILE A 386 -10.58 -8.23 18.06
CA ILE A 386 -10.07 -9.13 19.11
C ILE A 386 -8.71 -9.70 18.67
N MET A 387 -7.70 -9.54 19.52
CA MET A 387 -6.37 -10.11 19.35
C MET A 387 -6.13 -11.26 20.34
N ASN A 388 -5.55 -12.37 19.87
CA ASN A 388 -5.18 -13.49 20.74
C ASN A 388 -3.91 -13.16 21.54
N LYS A 389 -3.64 -13.92 22.62
CA LYS A 389 -2.44 -13.82 23.47
C LYS A 389 -1.12 -13.87 22.70
N ASN A 390 -1.12 -14.54 21.54
CA ASN A 390 0.05 -14.64 20.68
C ASN A 390 0.22 -13.43 19.73
N GLY A 391 -0.61 -12.39 19.84
CA GLY A 391 -0.52 -11.21 18.97
C GLY A 391 -1.14 -11.38 17.57
N VAL A 392 -1.95 -12.43 17.35
CA VAL A 392 -2.63 -12.72 16.07
C VAL A 392 -4.12 -12.33 16.15
N PRO A 393 -4.65 -11.53 15.21
CA PRO A 393 -6.07 -11.18 15.15
C PRO A 393 -6.86 -12.27 14.41
N ILE A 394 -7.09 -13.42 15.06
CA ILE A 394 -7.72 -14.59 14.45
C ILE A 394 -9.07 -14.25 13.75
N PRO A 395 -10.00 -13.49 14.37
CA PRO A 395 -11.26 -13.17 13.70
C PRO A 395 -11.08 -12.34 12.43
N ALA A 396 -10.10 -11.42 12.40
CA ALA A 396 -9.78 -10.65 11.21
C ALA A 396 -9.17 -11.53 10.11
N VAL A 397 -8.28 -12.47 10.46
CA VAL A 397 -7.71 -13.44 9.49
C VAL A 397 -8.81 -14.28 8.85
N LEU A 398 -9.75 -14.81 9.65
CA LEU A 398 -10.87 -15.59 9.14
C LEU A 398 -11.79 -14.75 8.26
N PHE A 399 -12.08 -13.51 8.66
CA PHE A 399 -12.90 -12.59 7.87
C PHE A 399 -12.25 -12.26 6.52
N THR A 400 -10.97 -11.89 6.51
CA THR A 400 -10.19 -11.67 5.29
C THR A 400 -10.21 -12.92 4.40
N THR A 401 -10.01 -14.11 4.98
CA THR A 401 -10.03 -15.38 4.23
C THR A 401 -11.38 -15.61 3.54
N VAL A 402 -12.49 -15.39 4.25
CA VAL A 402 -13.83 -15.53 3.68
C VAL A 402 -14.04 -14.52 2.54
N LEU A 403 -13.65 -13.26 2.72
CA LEU A 403 -13.76 -12.25 1.67
C LEU A 403 -12.91 -12.58 0.44
N VAL A 404 -11.69 -13.07 0.63
CA VAL A 404 -10.82 -13.54 -0.44
C VAL A 404 -11.50 -14.69 -1.20
N ILE A 405 -12.01 -15.72 -0.52
CA ILE A 405 -12.73 -16.83 -1.18
C ILE A 405 -13.95 -16.33 -1.97
N ILE A 406 -14.76 -15.42 -1.41
CA ILE A 406 -15.90 -14.81 -2.11
C ILE A 406 -15.43 -14.05 -3.35
N PHE A 407 -14.32 -13.31 -3.24
CA PHE A 407 -13.78 -12.57 -4.38
C PHE A 407 -13.26 -13.51 -5.48
N GLY A 408 -12.71 -14.67 -5.10
CA GLY A 408 -12.32 -15.75 -6.01
C GLY A 408 -13.48 -16.38 -6.79
N CYS A 409 -14.72 -16.28 -6.31
CA CYS A 409 -15.90 -16.81 -7.03
C CYS A 409 -16.09 -16.17 -8.42
N ILE A 410 -15.45 -15.03 -8.72
CA ILE A 410 -15.44 -14.42 -10.06
C ILE A 410 -14.90 -15.40 -11.11
N TYR A 411 -13.98 -16.30 -10.76
CA TYR A 411 -13.49 -17.35 -11.67
C TYR A 411 -14.61 -18.27 -12.18
N LEU A 412 -15.67 -18.49 -11.40
CA LEU A 412 -16.77 -19.36 -11.80
C LEU A 412 -17.59 -18.76 -12.95
N GLY A 413 -17.60 -17.42 -13.08
CA GLY A 413 -18.42 -16.71 -14.07
C GLY A 413 -17.64 -16.05 -15.21
N SER A 414 -16.38 -15.66 -15.01
CA SER A 414 -15.65 -14.79 -15.93
C SER A 414 -14.32 -15.39 -16.41
N SER A 415 -14.01 -15.23 -17.71
CA SER A 415 -12.67 -15.49 -18.26
C SER A 415 -11.68 -14.39 -17.92
N ALA A 416 -12.16 -13.17 -17.64
CA ALA A 416 -11.36 -12.02 -17.22
C ALA A 416 -11.18 -11.94 -15.69
N ALA A 417 -11.41 -13.04 -14.96
CA ALA A 417 -11.36 -13.07 -13.49
C ALA A 417 -10.00 -12.62 -12.94
N LEU A 418 -8.90 -13.09 -13.53
CA LEU A 418 -7.56 -12.63 -13.16
C LEU A 418 -7.40 -11.13 -13.36
N ASN A 419 -7.77 -10.62 -14.55
CA ASN A 419 -7.68 -9.20 -14.84
C ASN A 419 -8.50 -8.37 -13.85
N ALA A 420 -9.70 -8.84 -13.49
CA ALA A 420 -10.55 -8.19 -12.50
C ALA A 420 -9.94 -8.20 -11.08
N ILE A 421 -9.32 -9.30 -10.66
CA ILE A 421 -8.68 -9.39 -9.35
C ILE A 421 -7.44 -8.49 -9.28
N LEU A 422 -6.57 -8.53 -10.30
CA LEU A 422 -5.37 -7.69 -10.38
C LEU A 422 -5.74 -6.20 -10.42
N SER A 423 -6.62 -5.80 -11.33
CA SER A 423 -7.06 -4.40 -11.47
C SER A 423 -7.76 -3.88 -10.22
N SER A 424 -8.63 -4.68 -9.57
CA SER A 424 -9.26 -4.28 -8.31
C SER A 424 -8.23 -4.00 -7.22
N SER A 425 -7.21 -4.87 -7.08
CA SER A 425 -6.17 -4.68 -6.06
C SER A 425 -5.41 -3.36 -6.26
N VAL A 426 -5.00 -3.08 -7.50
CA VAL A 426 -4.25 -1.85 -7.83
C VAL A 426 -5.14 -0.61 -7.71
N VAL A 427 -6.37 -0.66 -8.21
CA VAL A 427 -7.29 0.49 -8.18
C VAL A 427 -7.65 0.89 -6.75
N PHE A 428 -8.01 -0.07 -5.89
CA PHE A 428 -8.41 0.25 -4.51
C PHE A 428 -7.24 0.78 -3.67
N LEU A 429 -6.04 0.21 -3.87
CA LEU A 429 -4.83 0.71 -3.23
C LEU A 429 -4.44 2.09 -3.77
N ASN A 430 -4.54 2.33 -5.07
CA ASN A 430 -4.31 3.64 -5.66
C ASN A 430 -5.26 4.71 -5.10
N ILE A 431 -6.56 4.43 -5.02
CA ILE A 431 -7.53 5.37 -4.44
C ILE A 431 -7.17 5.68 -2.98
N SER A 432 -6.84 4.66 -2.19
CA SER A 432 -6.47 4.85 -0.79
C SER A 432 -5.13 5.58 -0.63
N TYR A 433 -4.14 5.36 -1.50
CA TYR A 433 -2.87 6.10 -1.51
C TYR A 433 -3.05 7.57 -1.89
N SER A 434 -3.94 7.85 -2.84
CA SER A 434 -4.14 9.19 -3.39
C SER A 434 -4.76 10.16 -2.38
N ILE A 435 -5.61 9.68 -1.45
CA ILE A 435 -6.28 10.54 -0.46
C ILE A 435 -5.29 11.32 0.43
N PRO A 436 -4.37 10.68 1.18
CA PRO A 436 -3.43 11.42 2.03
C PRO A 436 -2.46 12.31 1.22
N ILE A 437 -2.03 11.86 0.03
CA ILE A 437 -1.15 12.65 -0.84
C ILE A 437 -1.86 13.92 -1.35
N PHE A 438 -3.12 13.80 -1.76
CA PHE A 438 -3.96 14.91 -2.18
C PHE A 438 -4.19 15.92 -1.06
N LEU A 439 -4.38 15.45 0.18
CA LEU A 439 -4.50 16.32 1.35
C LEU A 439 -3.23 17.13 1.61
N VAL A 440 -2.04 16.52 1.50
CA VAL A 440 -0.76 17.23 1.61
C VAL A 440 -0.59 18.25 0.50
N LEU A 441 -1.02 17.92 -0.73
CA LEU A 441 -0.92 18.82 -1.88
C LEU A 441 -1.80 20.07 -1.70
N ILE A 442 -3.05 19.92 -1.22
CA ILE A 442 -3.98 21.03 -1.05
C ILE A 442 -3.68 21.86 0.20
N ARG A 443 -3.43 21.20 1.34
CA ARG A 443 -3.24 21.91 2.62
C ARG A 443 -1.84 22.50 2.77
N GLY A 444 -0.93 22.12 1.89
CA GLY A 444 0.47 22.51 1.95
C GLY A 444 1.25 21.63 2.93
N ARG A 445 2.57 21.68 2.76
CA ARG A 445 3.51 20.76 3.42
C ARG A 445 3.87 21.15 4.85
N SER A 446 3.40 22.32 5.31
CA SER A 446 3.52 22.73 6.72
C SER A 446 2.81 21.77 7.67
N ILE A 447 1.79 21.04 7.20
CA ILE A 447 1.10 20.01 8.00
C ILE A 447 1.98 18.80 8.36
N LEU A 448 3.10 18.63 7.65
CA LEU A 448 4.10 17.60 7.91
C LEU A 448 5.21 18.10 8.86
N ARG A 449 5.08 19.32 9.39
CA ARG A 449 5.99 19.92 10.37
C ARG A 449 5.20 20.49 11.55
N PRO A 450 4.48 19.65 12.32
CA PRO A 450 3.78 20.14 13.50
C PRO A 450 4.79 20.63 14.54
N PRO A 451 4.58 21.80 15.17
CA PRO A 451 5.45 22.34 16.23
C PRO A 451 5.70 21.37 17.39
N SER A 452 4.76 20.48 17.65
CA SER A 452 4.85 19.46 18.69
C SER A 452 5.83 18.31 18.41
N LEU A 453 6.31 18.15 17.16
CA LEU A 453 7.24 17.09 16.77
C LEU A 453 8.63 17.67 16.45
N PRO A 454 9.71 16.88 16.67
CA PRO A 454 11.03 17.21 16.15
C PRO A 454 10.98 17.44 14.63
N GLU A 455 11.89 18.27 14.12
CA GLU A 455 11.98 18.48 12.68
C GLU A 455 12.19 17.14 11.94
N PRO A 456 11.40 16.87 10.88
CA PRO A 456 11.51 15.63 10.14
C PRO A 456 12.87 15.52 9.46
N THR A 457 13.59 14.44 9.76
CA THR A 457 14.88 14.10 9.14
C THR A 457 14.75 13.72 7.66
N PHE A 458 13.58 13.26 7.23
CA PHE A 458 13.27 12.96 5.84
C PHE A 458 12.16 13.89 5.34
N THR A 459 12.47 14.66 4.30
CA THR A 459 11.50 15.49 3.60
C THR A 459 11.81 15.56 2.11
N LEU A 460 10.78 15.59 1.26
CA LEU A 460 10.93 15.85 -0.18
C LEU A 460 11.11 17.34 -0.48
N GLY A 461 11.18 18.19 0.54
CA GLY A 461 11.36 19.63 0.37
C GLY A 461 10.17 20.34 -0.31
N PRO A 462 10.28 21.64 -0.59
CA PRO A 462 9.17 22.45 -1.09
C PRO A 462 8.94 22.32 -2.61
N ILE A 463 9.93 21.86 -3.39
CA ILE A 463 9.85 21.76 -4.85
C ILE A 463 9.60 20.31 -5.29
N LEU A 464 10.44 19.38 -4.86
CA LEU A 464 10.34 17.98 -5.27
C LEU A 464 9.08 17.31 -4.69
N GLY A 465 8.68 17.65 -3.46
CA GLY A 465 7.46 17.14 -2.85
C GLY A 465 6.18 17.37 -3.67
N PRO A 466 5.81 18.61 -4.02
CA PRO A 466 4.66 18.86 -4.87
C PRO A 466 4.75 18.21 -6.25
N ILE A 467 5.94 18.15 -6.86
CA ILE A 467 6.15 17.47 -8.14
C ILE A 467 5.83 15.97 -8.00
N CYS A 468 6.38 15.30 -7.00
CA CYS A 468 6.08 13.89 -6.73
C CYS A 468 4.58 13.67 -6.48
N ASN A 469 3.95 14.53 -5.67
CA ASN A 469 2.51 14.44 -5.40
C ASN A 469 1.69 14.55 -6.69
N VAL A 470 1.96 15.55 -7.54
CA VAL A 470 1.21 15.76 -8.79
C VAL A 470 1.45 14.62 -9.78
N VAL A 471 2.70 14.21 -9.98
CA VAL A 471 3.04 13.10 -10.89
C VAL A 471 2.37 11.80 -10.44
N GLY A 472 2.45 11.47 -9.15
CA GLY A 472 1.82 10.28 -8.59
C GLY A 472 0.30 10.31 -8.70
N LEU A 473 -0.35 11.45 -8.39
CA LEU A 473 -1.80 11.60 -8.50
C LEU A 473 -2.28 11.54 -9.96
N CYS A 474 -1.56 12.16 -10.90
CA CYS A 474 -1.89 12.06 -12.33
C CYS A 474 -1.75 10.62 -12.84
N PHE A 475 -0.67 9.93 -12.47
CA PHE A 475 -0.44 8.54 -12.85
C PHE A 475 -1.52 7.61 -12.28
N THR A 476 -1.86 7.75 -11.00
CA THR A 476 -2.90 6.92 -10.37
C THR A 476 -4.30 7.25 -10.88
N ALA A 477 -4.60 8.51 -11.20
CA ALA A 477 -5.86 8.87 -11.84
C ALA A 477 -6.00 8.22 -13.23
N LEU A 478 -4.94 8.28 -14.05
CA LEU A 478 -4.90 7.65 -15.36
C LEU A 478 -5.08 6.13 -15.25
N THR A 479 -4.23 5.47 -14.47
CA THR A 479 -4.27 4.01 -14.33
C THR A 479 -5.56 3.50 -13.69
N THR A 480 -6.14 4.23 -12.73
CA THR A 480 -7.42 3.87 -12.12
C THR A 480 -8.55 3.83 -13.15
N VAL A 481 -8.60 4.78 -14.09
CA VAL A 481 -9.63 4.79 -15.14
C VAL A 481 -9.44 3.63 -16.12
N PHE A 482 -8.22 3.48 -16.65
CA PHE A 482 -7.95 2.47 -17.68
C PHE A 482 -7.98 1.05 -17.14
N PHE A 483 -7.57 0.81 -15.89
CA PHE A 483 -7.60 -0.54 -15.31
C PHE A 483 -9.02 -1.03 -15.01
N LEU A 484 -10.04 -0.17 -15.08
CA LEU A 484 -11.45 -0.58 -15.00
C LEU A 484 -12.02 -0.99 -16.37
N PHE A 485 -11.31 -0.74 -17.46
CA PHE A 485 -11.77 -1.13 -18.79
C PHE A 485 -11.64 -2.64 -19.00
N PRO A 486 -12.46 -3.22 -19.90
CA PRO A 486 -12.33 -4.62 -20.29
C PRO A 486 -11.00 -4.86 -21.02
N PRO A 487 -10.36 -6.03 -20.81
CA PRO A 487 -9.07 -6.36 -21.39
C PRO A 487 -9.11 -6.52 -22.92
N GLU A 488 -10.28 -6.81 -23.49
CA GLU A 488 -10.45 -7.02 -24.93
C GLU A 488 -11.83 -6.55 -25.43
N LEU A 489 -11.92 -6.27 -26.74
CA LEU A 489 -13.11 -5.95 -27.49
C LEU A 489 -13.37 -7.01 -28.59
N PRO A 490 -14.63 -7.34 -28.90
CA PRO A 490 -15.87 -6.81 -28.31
C PRO A 490 -16.17 -7.35 -26.91
N VAL A 491 -16.84 -6.54 -26.10
CA VAL A 491 -17.19 -6.88 -24.71
C VAL A 491 -18.37 -7.84 -24.66
N THR A 492 -18.22 -8.90 -23.89
CA THR A 492 -19.22 -9.91 -23.55
C THR A 492 -19.42 -9.95 -22.04
N GLY A 493 -20.49 -10.59 -21.56
CA GLY A 493 -20.68 -10.81 -20.12
C GLY A 493 -19.54 -11.61 -19.47
N THR A 494 -18.81 -12.43 -20.23
CA THR A 494 -17.75 -13.28 -19.68
C THR A 494 -16.37 -12.63 -19.64
N ASN A 495 -16.07 -11.70 -20.54
CA ASN A 495 -14.76 -11.02 -20.62
C ASN A 495 -14.77 -9.59 -20.06
N MET A 496 -15.91 -9.09 -19.57
CA MET A 496 -16.00 -7.80 -18.88
C MET A 496 -15.07 -7.77 -17.66
N ASN A 497 -14.41 -6.63 -17.44
CA ASN A 497 -13.64 -6.42 -16.22
C ASN A 497 -14.57 -6.07 -15.05
N TYR A 498 -14.88 -7.07 -14.23
CA TYR A 498 -15.77 -6.92 -13.08
C TYR A 498 -15.20 -6.06 -11.93
N ALA A 499 -13.97 -5.57 -12.01
CA ALA A 499 -13.40 -4.64 -11.04
C ALA A 499 -14.27 -3.39 -10.84
N VAL A 500 -14.90 -2.88 -11.91
CA VAL A 500 -15.81 -1.71 -11.84
C VAL A 500 -17.05 -1.99 -10.97
N VAL A 501 -17.57 -3.21 -10.99
CA VAL A 501 -18.71 -3.61 -10.17
C VAL A 501 -18.28 -3.71 -8.70
N VAL A 502 -17.13 -4.30 -8.45
CA VAL A 502 -16.58 -4.43 -7.08
C VAL A 502 -16.27 -3.05 -6.49
N LEU A 503 -15.70 -2.13 -7.28
CA LEU A 503 -15.50 -0.73 -6.92
C LEU A 503 -16.81 -0.06 -6.49
N GLY A 504 -17.86 -0.20 -7.31
CA GLY A 504 -19.17 0.35 -7.04
C GLY A 504 -19.80 -0.23 -5.75
N ILE A 505 -19.69 -1.55 -5.55
CA ILE A 505 -20.18 -2.22 -4.34
C ILE A 505 -19.47 -1.68 -3.10
N ILE A 506 -18.13 -1.61 -3.11
CA ILE A 506 -17.36 -1.11 -1.96
C ILE A 506 -17.72 0.34 -1.66
N PHE A 507 -17.85 1.18 -2.69
CA PHE A 507 -18.25 2.57 -2.52
C PHE A 507 -19.65 2.68 -1.89
N ILE A 508 -20.63 1.93 -2.41
CA ILE A 508 -21.99 1.91 -1.88
C ILE A 508 -22.01 1.40 -0.43
N VAL A 509 -21.31 0.30 -0.13
CA VAL A 509 -21.20 -0.25 1.22
C VAL A 509 -20.57 0.77 2.15
N SER A 510 -19.49 1.43 1.74
CA SER A 510 -18.83 2.48 2.53
C SER A 510 -19.78 3.64 2.85
N VAL A 511 -20.56 4.11 1.86
CA VAL A 511 -21.53 5.21 2.05
C VAL A 511 -22.70 4.80 2.94
N ILE A 512 -23.28 3.61 2.73
CA ILE A 512 -24.39 3.11 3.55
C ILE A 512 -23.95 2.94 5.00
N THR A 513 -22.80 2.29 5.22
CA THR A 513 -22.26 2.05 6.56
C THR A 513 -21.85 3.37 7.24
N TRP A 514 -21.40 4.38 6.48
CA TRP A 514 -21.21 5.74 6.99
C TRP A 514 -22.51 6.38 7.50
N ILE A 515 -23.61 6.28 6.73
CA ILE A 515 -24.90 6.88 7.09
C ILE A 515 -25.53 6.17 8.30
N VAL A 516 -25.42 4.84 8.35
CA VAL A 516 -26.06 4.03 9.40
C VAL A 516 -25.30 4.13 10.72
N ASP A 517 -23.98 3.93 10.69
CA ASP A 517 -23.15 3.73 11.89
C ASP A 517 -21.98 4.71 11.98
N GLY A 518 -21.20 4.85 10.88
CA GLY A 518 -19.95 5.61 10.87
C GLY A 518 -20.09 7.05 11.34
N ARG A 519 -21.10 7.80 10.86
CA ARG A 519 -21.31 9.21 11.24
C ARG A 519 -21.56 9.43 12.75
N LYS A 520 -21.96 8.39 13.48
CA LYS A 520 -22.27 8.45 14.92
C LYS A 520 -21.14 7.90 15.79
N ASN A 521 -20.47 6.84 15.32
CA ASN A 521 -19.57 6.03 16.14
C ASN A 521 -18.10 6.07 15.69
N PHE A 522 -17.82 6.57 14.49
CA PHE A 522 -16.46 6.69 13.95
C PHE A 522 -15.91 8.09 14.15
N ILE A 523 -14.87 8.20 14.97
CA ILE A 523 -14.19 9.47 15.29
C ILE A 523 -12.83 9.53 14.55
N GLY A 524 -12.39 8.41 13.96
CA GLY A 524 -11.03 8.20 13.47
C GLY A 524 -10.21 7.33 14.42
N PRO A 525 -8.87 7.32 14.27
CA PRO A 525 -7.98 6.54 15.11
C PRO A 525 -8.18 6.89 16.60
N ARG A 526 -8.59 5.91 17.42
CA ARG A 526 -8.97 6.18 18.82
C ARG A 526 -7.76 6.44 19.72
N ASP A 527 -6.69 5.69 19.48
CA ASP A 527 -5.43 5.79 20.24
C ASP A 527 -4.61 7.03 19.85
N LEU A 528 -4.84 7.56 18.64
CA LEU A 528 -4.24 8.79 18.12
C LEU A 528 -5.08 10.05 18.41
N GLY A 529 -6.21 9.93 19.14
CA GLY A 529 -7.15 11.02 19.38
C GLY A 529 -6.49 12.25 20.03
N ALA A 530 -5.51 12.00 20.88
CA ALA A 530 -4.71 13.03 21.54
C ALA A 530 -3.78 13.75 20.54
N LEU A 531 -3.10 12.99 19.67
CA LEU A 531 -2.23 13.47 18.60
C LEU A 531 -3.00 14.26 17.54
N LEU A 532 -4.19 13.77 17.20
CA LEU A 532 -5.16 14.43 16.33
C LEU A 532 -5.60 15.75 16.93
N GLU A 533 -5.98 15.81 18.21
CA GLU A 533 -6.37 17.06 18.86
C GLU A 533 -5.24 18.08 18.96
N LEU A 534 -4.00 17.64 19.21
CA LEU A 534 -2.84 18.51 19.36
C LEU A 534 -2.40 19.08 17.99
N ALA A 535 -2.31 18.23 16.96
CA ALA A 535 -2.06 18.68 15.58
C ALA A 535 -3.21 19.57 15.03
N ARG A 536 -4.46 19.34 15.47
CA ARG A 536 -5.63 20.17 15.11
C ARG A 536 -5.60 21.54 15.80
N SER A 537 -5.25 21.61 17.09
CA SER A 537 -5.22 22.88 17.83
C SER A 537 -4.11 23.82 17.34
N GLU A 538 -2.96 23.29 16.94
CA GLU A 538 -1.80 24.10 16.54
C GLU A 538 -1.95 24.72 15.14
N VAL A 539 -2.56 24.00 14.19
CA VAL A 539 -2.76 24.47 12.80
C VAL A 539 -3.88 25.51 12.70
N ASP A 540 -4.95 25.36 13.49
CA ASP A 540 -6.01 26.37 13.52
C ASP A 540 -5.53 27.66 14.21
N ALA A 541 -4.69 27.56 15.24
CA ALA A 541 -4.08 28.72 15.90
C ALA A 541 -3.18 29.55 14.95
N THR A 542 -2.35 28.89 14.12
CA THR A 542 -1.50 29.60 13.15
C THR A 542 -2.30 30.29 12.04
N LYS A 543 -3.45 29.73 11.61
CA LYS A 543 -4.33 30.38 10.64
C LYS A 543 -5.10 31.56 11.21
N VAL A 544 -5.51 31.49 12.48
CA VAL A 544 -6.15 32.61 13.18
C VAL A 544 -5.15 33.76 13.37
N ASN A 545 -3.91 33.45 13.76
CA ASN A 545 -2.86 34.47 13.93
C ASN A 545 -2.38 35.06 12.59
N ALA A 546 -2.37 34.29 11.49
CA ALA A 546 -2.07 34.81 10.15
C ALA A 546 -3.14 35.79 9.62
N HIS A 547 -4.41 35.63 10.03
CA HIS A 547 -5.48 36.57 9.66
C HIS A 547 -5.46 37.87 10.47
N HIS A 548 -4.95 37.86 11.70
CA HIS A 548 -4.86 39.06 12.53
C HIS A 548 -3.74 40.04 12.15
N HIS A 549 -2.75 39.61 11.36
CA HIS A 549 -1.65 40.47 10.90
C HIS A 549 -1.89 41.16 9.55
N GLY A 550 -3.09 41.06 8.96
CA GLY A 550 -3.39 41.55 7.61
C GLY A 550 -4.15 42.88 7.48
N THR A 551 -4.58 43.53 8.56
CA THR A 551 -5.39 44.76 8.47
C THR A 551 -4.93 45.83 9.47
N SER A 552 -3.95 46.64 9.08
CA SER A 552 -3.73 47.95 9.67
C SER A 552 -3.14 48.90 8.62
N HIS A 553 -4.01 49.61 7.91
CA HIS A 553 -3.64 50.86 7.24
C HIS A 553 -3.92 52.02 8.21
N PRO A 554 -2.99 52.97 8.42
CA PRO A 554 -3.24 54.15 9.25
C PRO A 554 -3.78 55.27 8.36
N ASN A 555 -4.91 55.87 8.76
CA ASN A 555 -5.33 57.18 8.27
C ASN A 555 -5.17 58.20 9.40
N GLU A 556 -4.18 59.08 9.25
CA GLU A 556 -4.09 60.36 9.92
C GLU A 556 -5.09 61.34 9.27
N HIS A 557 -5.94 61.97 10.08
CA HIS A 557 -6.37 63.38 10.02
C HIS A 557 -7.67 63.58 10.82
N GLU A 558 -7.61 64.31 11.94
CA GLU A 558 -8.48 65.48 12.24
C GLU A 558 -8.18 66.06 13.65
N LEU A 559 -7.39 67.13 13.64
CA LEU A 559 -7.49 68.40 14.37
C LEU A 559 -8.44 68.52 15.60
N SER A 560 -7.79 68.76 16.75
CA SER A 560 -7.93 69.91 17.69
C SER A 560 -9.27 70.65 17.82
N VAL A 561 -9.65 71.01 19.06
CA VAL A 561 -9.86 72.42 19.55
C VAL A 561 -10.52 72.48 20.96
N GLN A 562 -9.81 73.17 21.89
CA GLN A 562 -10.27 74.09 22.98
C GLN A 562 -11.23 73.59 24.09
N GLU A 563 -11.24 74.08 25.35
CA GLU A 563 -10.54 75.17 26.07
C GLU A 563 -10.77 75.03 27.59
N LYS A 564 -9.78 75.55 28.38
CA LYS A 564 -9.87 76.31 29.65
C LYS A 564 -10.60 75.77 30.90
N GLY A 565 -9.85 75.76 32.01
CA GLY A 565 -10.15 76.68 33.12
C GLY A 565 -9.90 76.20 34.57
N SER A 566 -8.99 76.90 35.27
CA SER A 566 -9.00 77.25 36.72
C SER A 566 -8.58 76.18 37.76
N VAL A 567 -7.87 76.41 38.88
CA VAL A 567 -7.01 77.46 39.50
C VAL A 567 -6.40 76.80 40.77
N ALA A 568 -5.11 77.06 41.00
CA ALA A 568 -4.30 77.27 42.22
C ALA A 568 -4.40 76.44 43.54
N GLU A 569 -3.24 76.52 44.22
CA GLU A 569 -2.91 76.51 45.66
C GLU A 569 -2.33 75.24 46.33
N ASP A 570 -0.99 75.28 46.45
CA ASP A 570 -0.22 75.39 47.70
C ASP A 570 0.21 74.18 48.56
N ILE A 571 1.56 74.07 48.65
CA ILE A 571 2.42 74.09 49.86
C ILE A 571 2.96 72.77 50.49
N ASP A 572 4.29 72.86 50.73
CA ASP A 572 5.20 72.20 51.70
C ASP A 572 5.72 70.77 51.44
N SER A 573 7.00 70.60 51.06
CA SER A 573 8.27 70.62 51.83
C SER A 573 8.58 69.24 52.43
N MET A 574 9.75 68.63 52.23
CA MET A 574 11.13 69.13 52.34
C MET A 574 12.10 68.29 51.50
#